data_AF-W0RPB5-F1
#
_entry.id   AF-W0RPB5-F1
#
_cell.length_a   1.000
_cell.length_b   1.000
_cell.length_c   1.000
_cell.angle_alpha   90.00
_cell.angle_beta   90.00
_cell.angle_gamma   90.00
#
_symmetry.space_group_name_H-M   'P 1'
#
loop_
_entity.id
_entity.type
_entity.pdbx_description
1 polymer ?
#
loop_
_entity_poly.entity_id
_entity_poly.type
_entity_poly.pdbx_seq_one_letter_code
_entity_poly.pdbx_strand_id
1 'polypeptide(L)' 'MTDASASDASAADASFPDVARLYVGNILYAIEIAAIALEEQGRREDAAWYRGLARKLAESYGRDKRAGEGIDER' A
#
# COMPACT_ATOMS: atom_id res chain seq x y z
N MET A 1 -15.61 23.36 -26.07
CA MET A 1 -14.28 23.22 -25.43
C MET A 1 -14.49 23.52 -23.97
N THR A 2 -15.14 22.58 -23.29
CA THR A 2 -15.73 22.76 -21.97
C THR A 2 -14.99 21.84 -21.03
N ASP A 3 -14.34 22.49 -20.08
CA ASP A 3 -14.11 22.07 -18.70
C ASP A 3 -13.54 20.67 -18.46
N ALA A 4 -12.21 20.58 -18.44
CA ALA A 4 -11.45 19.48 -17.89
C ALA A 4 -10.82 19.89 -16.55
N SER A 5 -11.56 20.59 -15.67
CA SER A 5 -10.97 21.17 -14.47
C SER A 5 -11.87 21.06 -13.24
N ALA A 6 -12.29 19.84 -12.90
CA ALA A 6 -13.00 19.59 -11.63
C ALA A 6 -12.81 18.19 -11.01
N SER A 7 -11.66 17.51 -11.17
CA SER A 7 -11.52 16.17 -10.56
C SER A 7 -10.22 15.84 -9.81
N ASP A 8 -9.36 16.81 -9.47
CA ASP A 8 -8.11 16.46 -8.75
C ASP A 8 -7.75 17.36 -7.55
N ALA A 9 -8.62 18.31 -7.18
CA ALA A 9 -8.37 19.20 -6.05
C ALA A 9 -8.59 18.52 -4.68
N SER A 10 -9.16 17.31 -4.61
CA SER A 10 -9.43 16.63 -3.32
C SER A 10 -8.30 15.72 -2.84
N ALA A 11 -7.24 15.50 -3.63
CA ALA A 11 -6.09 14.69 -3.22
C ALA A 11 -5.02 15.51 -2.46
N ALA A 12 -5.06 16.84 -2.56
CA ALA A 12 -4.02 17.73 -2.03
C ALA A 12 -3.94 17.76 -0.49
N ASP A 13 -5.01 17.35 0.21
CA ASP A 13 -5.10 17.37 1.68
C ASP A 13 -5.01 15.98 2.33
N ALA A 14 -4.85 14.90 1.56
CA ALA A 14 -4.75 13.55 2.11
C ALA A 14 -3.40 13.35 2.83
N SER A 15 -3.44 12.90 4.08
CA SER A 15 -2.21 12.59 4.81
C SER A 15 -1.52 11.36 4.20
N PHE A 16 -0.19 11.24 4.34
CA PHE A 16 0.54 10.07 3.84
C PHE A 16 -0.10 8.73 4.28
N PRO A 17 -0.51 8.55 5.55
CA PRO A 17 -1.25 7.35 5.97
C PRO A 17 -2.54 7.11 5.17
N ASP A 18 -3.31 8.15 4.85
CA ASP A 18 -4.56 8.02 4.11
C ASP A 18 -4.32 7.55 2.68
N VAL A 19 -3.32 8.15 2.02
CA VAL A 19 -2.90 7.73 0.67
C VAL A 19 -2.35 6.31 0.70
N ALA A 20 -1.48 5.98 1.67
CA ALA A 20 -0.89 4.65 1.78
C ALA A 20 -1.94 3.56 2.02
N ARG A 21 -3.00 3.83 2.79
CA ARG A 21 -4.13 2.90 2.99
C ARG A 21 -4.85 2.59 1.68
N LEU A 22 -5.16 3.62 0.88
CA LEU A 22 -5.85 3.46 -0.40
C LEU A 22 -5.07 2.59 -1.39
N TYR A 23 -3.73 2.73 -1.38
CA TYR A 23 -2.85 2.07 -2.33
C TYR A 23 -2.07 0.89 -1.76
N VAL A 24 -2.44 0.35 -0.60
CA VAL A 24 -1.67 -0.73 0.04
C VAL A 24 -1.51 -1.95 -0.89
N GLY A 25 -2.53 -2.29 -1.67
CA GLY A 25 -2.44 -3.39 -2.66
C GLY A 25 -1.38 -3.11 -3.73
N ASN A 26 -1.35 -1.89 -4.26
CA ASN A 26 -0.35 -1.46 -5.24
C ASN A 26 1.07 -1.45 -4.64
N ILE A 27 1.20 -1.01 -3.39
CA ILE A 27 2.48 -0.99 -2.66
C ILE A 27 2.98 -2.43 -2.46
N LEU A 28 2.11 -3.36 -2.02
CA LEU A 28 2.46 -4.76 -1.85
C LEU A 28 2.88 -5.42 -3.17
N TYR A 29 2.18 -5.12 -4.26
CA TYR A 29 2.56 -5.58 -5.60
C TYR A 29 3.95 -5.09 -5.99
N ALA A 30 4.24 -3.79 -5.84
CA ALA A 30 5.55 -3.23 -6.17
C ALA A 30 6.68 -3.85 -5.35
N ILE A 31 6.44 -4.13 -4.06
CA ILE A 31 7.39 -4.81 -3.18
C ILE A 31 7.66 -6.25 -3.67
N GLU A 32 6.64 -6.99 -4.12
CA GLU A 32 6.85 -8.34 -4.65
C GLU A 32 7.62 -8.32 -5.98
N ILE A 33 7.33 -7.38 -6.87
CA ILE A 33 8.11 -7.21 -8.11
C ILE A 33 9.59 -6.92 -7.79
N ALA A 34 9.86 -6.08 -6.79
CA ALA A 34 11.23 -5.83 -6.34
C ALA A 34 11.89 -7.08 -5.74
N ALA A 35 11.16 -7.87 -4.94
CA ALA A 35 11.66 -9.12 -4.37
C ALA A 35 12.00 -10.15 -5.46
N ILE A 36 11.15 -10.31 -6.47
CA ILE A 36 11.39 -11.18 -7.63
C ILE A 36 12.67 -10.74 -8.36
N ALA A 37 12.81 -9.45 -8.66
CA ALA A 37 14.00 -8.93 -9.35
C ALA A 37 15.30 -9.13 -8.53
N LEU A 38 15.24 -9.01 -7.21
CA LEU A 38 16.37 -9.27 -6.33
C LEU A 38 16.73 -10.76 -6.29
N GLU A 39 15.73 -11.62 -6.27
CA GLU A 39 15.93 -13.08 -6.30
C GLU A 39 16.58 -13.53 -7.62
N GLU A 40 16.15 -12.96 -8.75
CA GLU A 40 16.75 -13.18 -10.08
C GLU A 40 18.22 -12.72 -10.14
N GLN A 41 18.59 -11.68 -9.40
CA GLN A 41 19.98 -11.21 -9.26
C GLN A 41 20.81 -12.05 -8.28
N GLY A 42 20.25 -13.11 -7.69
CA GLY A 42 20.91 -13.93 -6.68
C GLY A 42 20.96 -13.30 -5.28
N ARG A 43 20.30 -12.15 -5.08
CA ARG A 43 20.26 -11.41 -3.80
C ARG A 43 19.13 -11.92 -2.90
N ARG A 44 19.20 -13.21 -2.54
CA ARG A 44 18.12 -13.91 -1.82
C ARG A 44 17.80 -13.32 -0.44
N GLU A 45 18.79 -12.84 0.29
CA GLU A 45 18.57 -12.21 1.61
C GLU A 45 17.77 -10.92 1.49
N ASP A 46 18.07 -10.10 0.48
CA ASP A 46 17.33 -8.86 0.21
C ASP A 46 15.90 -9.17 -0.24
N ALA A 47 15.72 -10.15 -1.13
CA ALA A 47 14.38 -10.59 -1.54
C ALA A 47 13.54 -11.06 -0.33
N ALA A 48 14.13 -11.85 0.57
CA ALA A 48 13.47 -12.30 1.80
C ALA A 48 13.12 -11.12 2.72
N TRP A 49 14.01 -10.11 2.82
CA TRP A 49 13.74 -8.89 3.56
C TRP A 49 12.53 -8.12 2.99
N TYR A 50 12.47 -7.92 1.67
CA TYR A 50 11.35 -7.24 0.99
C TYR A 50 10.02 -7.97 1.23
N ARG A 51 10.00 -9.31 1.14
CA ARG A 51 8.80 -10.11 1.47
C ARG A 51 8.41 -10.00 2.94
N GLY A 52 9.39 -9.92 3.85
CA GLY A 52 9.16 -9.64 5.26
C GLY A 52 8.52 -8.27 5.51
N LEU A 53 8.95 -7.24 4.77
CA LEU A 53 8.33 -5.91 4.79
C LEU A 53 6.88 -5.95 4.27
N ALA A 54 6.64 -6.59 3.11
CA ALA A 54 5.29 -6.75 2.56
C ALA A 54 4.33 -7.40 3.58
N ARG A 55 4.80 -8.46 4.25
CA ARG A 55 4.02 -9.14 5.28
C ARG A 55 3.66 -8.21 6.44
N LYS A 56 4.63 -7.46 6.97
CA LYS A 56 4.38 -6.50 8.07
C LYS A 56 3.35 -5.43 7.67
N LEU A 57 3.44 -4.92 6.44
CA LEU A 57 2.48 -3.94 5.90
C LEU A 57 1.08 -4.52 5.74
N ALA A 58 0.97 -5.74 5.18
CA ALA A 58 -0.32 -6.42 5.02
C ALA A 58 -0.97 -6.72 6.38
N GLU A 59 -0.17 -7.14 7.37
CA GLU A 59 -0.63 -7.41 8.73
C GLU A 59 -1.07 -6.13 9.45
N SER A 60 -0.33 -5.02 9.33
CA SER A 60 -0.73 -3.74 9.94
C SER A 60 -2.01 -3.20 9.30
N TYR A 61 -2.08 -3.19 7.97
CA TYR A 61 -3.27 -2.75 7.25
C TYR A 61 -4.50 -3.62 7.56
N GLY A 62 -4.31 -4.95 7.64
CA GLY A 62 -5.39 -5.87 7.99
C GLY A 62 -5.93 -5.69 9.41
N ARG A 63 -5.10 -5.23 10.37
CA ARG A 63 -5.56 -4.85 11.71
C ARG A 63 -6.31 -3.52 11.70
N ASP A 64 -5.79 -2.52 11.00
CA ASP A 64 -6.40 -1.20 10.87
C ASP A 64 -7.78 -1.28 10.21
N LYS A 65 -7.93 -2.09 9.16
CA LYS A 65 -9.21 -2.31 8.48
C LYS A 65 -10.26 -2.91 9.43
N ARG A 66 -9.91 -3.96 10.19
CA ARG A 66 -10.83 -4.58 11.16
C ARG A 66 -11.21 -3.62 12.29
N ALA A 67 -10.28 -2.78 12.73
CA ALA A 67 -10.56 -1.76 13.75
C ALA A 67 -11.54 -0.70 13.25
N GLY A 68 -11.45 -0.30 11.97
CA GLY A 68 -12.41 0.62 11.34
C GLY A 68 -13.81 0.00 11.15
N GLU A 69 -13.88 -1.27 10.75
CA GLU A 69 -15.16 -1.98 10.52
C GLU A 69 -15.92 -2.26 11.83
N GLY A 70 -15.23 -2.45 12.97
CA GLY A 70 -15.85 -2.76 14.26
C GLY A 70 -16.48 -1.58 15.02
N ILE A 71 -16.37 -0.35 14.50
CA ILE A 71 -16.93 0.87 15.12
C ILE A 71 -18.32 1.20 14.53
N ASP A 72 -18.65 0.66 13.36
CA ASP A 72 -19.88 0.96 12.61
C ASP A 72 -21.08 0.05 12.99
N GLU A 73 -20.89 -0.91 13.90
CA GLU A 73 -21.92 -1.89 14.33
C GLU A 73 -22.42 -1.70 15.78
N ARG A 74 -22.24 -0.52 16.40
CA ARG A 74 -22.78 -0.21 17.76
C ARG A 74 -23.75 0.94 17.80
#